data_AF-A0A924MI68-F1
#
_entry.id   AF-A0A924MI68-F1
#
_cell.length_a   1.000
_cell.length_b   1.000
_cell.length_c   1.000
_cell.angle_alpha   90.00
_cell.angle_beta   90.00
_cell.angle_gamma   90.00
#
_symmetry.space_group_name_H-M   'P 1'
#
loop_
_entity.id
_entity.type
_entity.pdbx_description
1 polymer ?
#
loop_
_entity_poly.entity_id
_entity_poly.type
_entity_poly.pdbx_seq_one_letter_code
_entity_poly.pdbx_strand_id
1 'polypeptide(L)'
;MPNLYRNVVILGACLLAAACTDEKAGTDAVATTPAPAANATPAAVAAPAPVTIAAWSGSLDGLGESQLCALDAVNGTPATGATFTVQAGQPATFEGWAAMTNLDNPGAINIILDGAEDFKISANTGVSRDDVATAYNSTKLSTAGFKAELASLAVPAGEYQVVIEHLEAGASVICRPNLRVVAN
;
A
#
# COMPACT_ATOMS: atom_id res chain seq x y z
N MET A 1 -36.75 29.73 -9.74
CA MET A 1 -37.44 28.47 -10.05
C MET A 1 -36.41 27.34 -10.07
N PRO A 2 -36.30 26.50 -9.04
CA PRO A 2 -35.67 25.19 -9.17
C PRO A 2 -36.74 24.09 -9.06
N ASN A 3 -36.93 23.34 -10.14
CA ASN A 3 -37.72 22.11 -10.16
C ASN A 3 -36.77 20.92 -9.95
N LEU A 4 -37.19 20.04 -9.01
CA LEU A 4 -37.16 18.57 -8.98
C LEU A 4 -35.89 17.86 -9.49
N TYR A 5 -35.34 16.87 -8.79
CA TYR A 5 -35.93 15.53 -8.72
C TYR A 5 -35.58 14.81 -7.41
N ARG A 6 -36.62 14.25 -6.76
CA ARG A 6 -36.54 13.32 -5.62
C ARG A 6 -36.38 11.91 -6.18
N ASN A 7 -35.31 11.21 -5.81
CA ASN A 7 -35.19 9.78 -6.08
C ASN A 7 -35.92 8.97 -5.01
N VAL A 8 -36.80 8.10 -5.50
CA VAL A 8 -37.66 7.18 -4.78
C VAL A 8 -36.84 5.97 -4.33
N VAL A 9 -36.85 5.66 -3.03
CA VAL A 9 -36.32 4.40 -2.47
C VAL A 9 -37.46 3.38 -2.48
N ILE A 10 -37.22 2.26 -3.15
CA ILE A 10 -38.16 1.17 -3.37
C ILE A 10 -38.25 0.30 -2.10
N LEU A 11 -39.48 0.14 -1.59
CA LEU A 11 -39.85 -0.83 -0.55
C LEU A 11 -39.74 -2.27 -1.07
N GLY A 12 -39.26 -3.16 -0.20
CA GLY A 12 -39.20 -4.59 -0.46
C GLY A 12 -40.56 -5.31 -0.37
N ALA A 13 -40.56 -6.57 -0.81
CA ALA A 13 -41.56 -7.57 -0.48
C ALA A 13 -40.96 -8.98 -0.63
N CYS A 14 -40.97 -9.73 0.48
CA CYS A 14 -40.94 -11.20 0.51
C CYS A 14 -42.22 -11.77 -0.12
N LEU A 15 -42.14 -13.00 -0.64
CA LEU A 15 -43.17 -14.07 -0.83
C LEU A 15 -42.68 -14.97 -2.00
N LEU A 16 -42.68 -16.31 -2.04
CA LEU A 16 -43.43 -17.39 -1.41
C LEU A 16 -42.62 -18.70 -1.48
N ALA A 17 -42.91 -19.64 -0.58
CA ALA A 17 -42.50 -21.04 -0.65
C ALA A 17 -43.38 -21.85 -1.63
N ALA A 18 -42.80 -22.86 -2.27
CA ALA A 18 -43.53 -24.02 -2.82
C ALA A 18 -42.59 -25.24 -2.87
N ALA A 19 -42.99 -26.30 -2.17
CA ALA A 19 -42.39 -27.63 -2.20
C ALA A 19 -42.91 -28.42 -3.41
N CYS A 20 -42.11 -29.36 -3.92
CA CYS A 20 -42.57 -30.70 -4.31
C CYS A 20 -41.36 -31.61 -4.60
N THR A 21 -41.42 -32.79 -4.01
CA THR A 21 -40.53 -33.95 -4.13
C THR A 21 -40.75 -34.70 -5.44
N ASP A 22 -39.70 -35.35 -5.94
CA ASP A 22 -39.85 -36.53 -6.80
C ASP A 22 -38.75 -37.55 -6.41
N GLU A 23 -39.21 -38.68 -5.91
CA GLU A 23 -38.43 -39.86 -5.51
C GLU A 23 -38.12 -40.72 -6.74
N LYS A 24 -36.85 -41.06 -6.95
CA LYS A 24 -36.51 -42.24 -7.74
C LYS A 24 -35.38 -43.03 -7.11
N ALA A 25 -35.73 -44.26 -6.75
CA ALA A 25 -34.87 -45.27 -6.14
C ALA A 25 -33.87 -45.87 -7.14
N GLY A 26 -32.77 -46.36 -6.57
CA GLY A 26 -31.93 -47.42 -7.13
C GLY A 26 -30.53 -46.96 -7.51
N THR A 27 -29.50 -47.40 -6.78
CA THR A 27 -28.68 -48.59 -7.08
C THR A 27 -27.44 -48.55 -6.17
N ASP A 28 -27.06 -49.69 -5.62
CA ASP A 28 -25.94 -49.89 -4.70
C ASP A 28 -24.62 -49.26 -5.18
N ALA A 29 -23.98 -48.47 -4.31
CA ALA A 29 -22.58 -48.11 -4.44
C ALA A 29 -21.90 -48.17 -3.07
N VAL A 30 -20.88 -49.01 -3.01
CA VAL A 30 -20.02 -49.32 -1.86
C VAL A 30 -19.51 -48.04 -1.21
N ALA A 31 -19.75 -47.91 0.09
CA ALA A 31 -19.17 -46.86 0.92
C ALA A 31 -17.66 -47.07 1.05
N THR A 32 -16.87 -46.44 0.17
CA THR A 32 -15.47 -46.15 0.47
C THR A 32 -15.42 -44.84 1.25
N THR A 33 -15.23 -44.94 2.56
CA THR A 33 -14.90 -43.80 3.42
C THR A 33 -13.69 -43.06 2.81
N PRO A 34 -13.80 -41.77 2.45
CA PRO A 34 -12.63 -41.00 2.07
C PRO A 34 -11.73 -40.91 3.31
N ALA A 35 -10.46 -41.27 3.15
CA ALA A 35 -9.45 -40.95 4.14
C ALA A 35 -9.52 -39.44 4.44
N PRO A 36 -9.45 -38.99 5.71
CA PRO A 36 -9.45 -37.57 6.01
C PRO A 36 -8.31 -36.91 5.25
N ALA A 37 -8.64 -35.94 4.40
CA ALA A 37 -7.67 -35.12 3.72
C ALA A 37 -6.74 -34.56 4.80
N ALA A 38 -5.45 -34.91 4.72
CA ALA A 38 -4.45 -34.31 5.56
C ALA A 38 -4.54 -32.80 5.34
N ASN A 39 -4.94 -32.06 6.38
CA ASN A 39 -4.91 -30.60 6.37
C ASN A 39 -3.47 -30.20 6.04
N ALA A 40 -3.23 -29.79 4.79
CA ALA A 40 -1.99 -29.17 4.41
C ALA A 40 -1.82 -27.96 5.32
N THR A 41 -0.82 -28.02 6.19
CA THR A 41 -0.44 -26.88 7.03
C THR A 41 -0.18 -25.72 6.09
N PRO A 42 -0.87 -24.57 6.23
CA PRO A 42 -0.60 -23.42 5.38
C PRO A 42 0.90 -23.11 5.46
N ALA A 43 1.55 -23.04 4.31
CA ALA A 43 2.95 -22.62 4.23
C ALA A 43 3.05 -21.27 4.96
N ALA A 44 3.87 -21.22 6.01
CA ALA A 44 4.12 -19.99 6.72
C ALA A 44 4.65 -18.98 5.69
N VAL A 45 3.89 -17.91 5.48
CA VAL A 45 4.33 -16.78 4.65
C VAL A 45 5.63 -16.29 5.28
N ALA A 46 6.72 -16.35 4.51
CA ALA A 46 8.01 -15.86 4.98
C ALA A 46 7.84 -14.42 5.46
N ALA A 47 8.27 -14.13 6.69
CA ALA A 47 8.25 -12.78 7.20
C ALA A 47 9.05 -11.87 6.23
N PRO A 48 8.55 -10.67 5.91
CA PRO A 48 9.26 -9.76 5.02
C PRO A 48 10.66 -9.47 5.55
N ALA A 49 11.62 -9.31 4.64
CA ALA A 49 12.98 -8.95 4.99
C ALA A 49 12.98 -7.62 5.79
N PRO A 50 13.85 -7.47 6.80
CA PRO A 50 13.90 -6.25 7.59
C PRO A 50 14.26 -5.06 6.71
N VAL A 51 13.44 -4.01 6.76
CA VAL A 51 13.73 -2.73 6.10
C VAL A 51 14.82 -2.03 6.90
N THR A 52 15.88 -1.60 6.21
CA THR A 52 17.02 -0.90 6.81
C THR A 52 17.16 0.50 6.26
N ILE A 53 17.66 1.41 7.09
CA ILE A 53 18.10 2.74 6.70
C ILE A 53 19.62 2.77 6.55
N ALA A 54 20.12 3.48 5.52
CA ALA A 54 21.55 3.63 5.28
C ALA A 54 21.86 5.07 4.83
N ALA A 55 23.08 5.54 5.11
CA ALA A 55 23.57 6.79 4.54
C ALA A 55 23.53 6.73 3.00
N TRP A 56 23.15 7.84 2.37
CA TRP A 56 23.01 7.96 0.93
C TRP A 56 23.88 9.11 0.43
N SER A 57 24.57 8.88 -0.68
CA SER A 57 25.50 9.83 -1.28
C SER A 57 25.20 10.06 -2.77
N GLY A 58 23.96 9.82 -3.18
CA GLY A 58 23.52 10.16 -4.53
C GLY A 58 23.25 11.66 -4.64
N SER A 59 22.69 12.08 -5.77
CA SER A 59 22.24 13.45 -5.97
C SER A 59 20.80 13.43 -6.45
N LEU A 60 19.98 14.29 -5.86
CA LEU A 60 18.61 14.53 -6.32
C LEU A 60 18.56 15.51 -7.49
N ASP A 61 19.68 16.19 -7.78
CA ASP A 61 19.75 17.20 -8.84
C ASP A 61 19.72 16.54 -10.22
N GLY A 62 18.86 17.08 -11.09
CA GLY A 62 18.73 16.61 -12.47
C GLY A 62 17.99 15.28 -12.64
N LEU A 63 17.42 14.71 -11.56
CA LEU A 63 16.50 13.58 -11.65
C LEU A 63 15.15 14.01 -12.27
N GLY A 64 14.44 13.05 -12.88
CA GLY A 64 13.09 13.30 -13.38
C GLY A 64 12.11 13.54 -12.22
N GLU A 65 11.11 14.39 -12.44
CA GLU A 65 10.10 14.72 -11.42
C GLU A 65 8.75 14.08 -11.74
N SER A 66 8.11 13.52 -10.71
CA SER A 66 6.74 13.02 -10.73
C SER A 66 5.94 13.64 -9.60
N GLN A 67 4.63 13.76 -9.80
CA GLN A 67 3.66 14.16 -8.78
C GLN A 67 2.76 12.99 -8.37
N LEU A 68 3.13 11.77 -8.77
CA LEU A 68 2.34 10.56 -8.58
C LEU A 68 2.83 9.78 -7.36
N CYS A 69 2.78 10.41 -6.20
CA CYS A 69 3.02 9.75 -4.92
C CYS A 69 2.32 10.49 -3.79
N ALA A 70 2.19 9.82 -2.65
CA ALA A 70 1.96 10.48 -1.37
C ALA A 70 2.62 9.71 -0.24
N LEU A 71 2.94 10.43 0.82
CA LEU A 71 3.19 9.85 2.13
C LEU A 71 1.94 10.09 2.97
N ASP A 72 1.20 9.04 3.26
CA ASP A 72 -0.13 9.11 3.87
C ASP A 72 -0.06 9.09 5.40
N ALA A 73 0.90 8.36 5.96
CA ALA A 73 1.08 8.26 7.41
C ALA A 73 2.53 8.01 7.80
N VAL A 74 2.87 8.48 9.00
CA VAL A 74 4.12 8.12 9.69
C VAL A 74 3.73 7.60 11.08
N ASN A 75 4.26 6.43 11.46
CA ASN A 75 3.92 5.75 12.71
C ASN A 75 2.41 5.56 12.91
N GLY A 76 1.68 5.21 11.84
CA GLY A 76 0.22 5.06 11.84
C GLY A 76 -0.57 6.37 12.04
N THR A 77 0.11 7.52 12.10
CA THR A 77 -0.54 8.83 12.23
C THR A 77 -0.61 9.50 10.85
N PRO A 78 -1.80 9.96 10.41
CA PRO A 78 -1.94 10.62 9.10
C PRO A 78 -0.99 11.81 8.93
N ALA A 79 -0.29 11.84 7.79
CA ALA A 79 0.66 12.87 7.41
C ALA A 79 -0.05 14.06 6.72
N THR A 80 -1.04 14.64 7.41
CA THR A 80 -1.89 15.74 6.88
C THR A 80 -1.30 17.14 7.06
N GLY A 81 -0.18 17.26 7.78
CA GLY A 81 0.58 18.49 7.97
C GLY A 81 1.86 18.53 7.16
N ALA A 82 2.51 19.70 7.07
CA ALA A 82 3.79 19.83 6.39
C ALA A 82 4.97 19.24 7.17
N THR A 83 4.80 18.94 8.46
CA THR A 83 5.88 18.48 9.34
C THR A 83 5.38 17.38 10.27
N PHE A 84 6.20 16.33 10.44
CA PHE A 84 5.94 15.20 11.32
C PHE A 84 7.14 14.92 12.23
N THR A 85 6.91 14.76 13.53
CA THR A 85 8.00 14.50 14.49
C THR A 85 8.15 13.01 14.76
N VAL A 86 9.39 12.53 14.68
CA VAL A 86 9.80 11.16 15.03
C VAL A 86 10.93 11.21 16.05
N GLN A 87 11.14 10.13 16.78
CA GLN A 87 12.27 10.00 17.71
C GLN A 87 13.41 9.31 16.98
N ALA A 88 14.59 9.94 16.95
CA ALA A 88 15.78 9.33 16.41
C ALA A 88 16.15 8.06 17.22
N GLY A 89 16.64 7.05 16.52
CA GLY A 89 17.00 5.76 17.10
C GLY A 89 15.82 4.87 17.50
N GLN A 90 14.57 5.34 17.42
CA GLN A 90 13.37 4.54 17.70
C GLN A 90 12.79 3.91 16.43
N PRO A 91 11.97 2.84 16.56
CA PRO A 91 11.24 2.30 15.43
C PRO A 91 10.41 3.39 14.72
N ALA A 92 10.38 3.33 13.40
CA ALA A 92 9.61 4.25 12.58
C ALA A 92 8.92 3.49 11.44
N THR A 93 7.72 3.94 11.05
CA THR A 93 6.97 3.38 9.94
C THR A 93 6.57 4.49 8.98
N PHE A 94 6.83 4.30 7.70
CA PHE A 94 6.41 5.21 6.62
C PHE A 94 5.41 4.49 5.72
N GLU A 95 4.25 5.10 5.52
CA GLU A 95 3.13 4.52 4.77
C GLU A 95 2.65 5.49 3.70
N GLY A 96 2.43 4.99 2.49
CA GLY A 96 2.05 5.84 1.38
C GLY A 96 1.77 5.06 0.10
N TRP A 97 1.86 5.74 -1.03
CA TRP A 97 1.81 5.14 -2.36
C TRP A 97 2.73 5.87 -3.33
N ALA A 98 3.13 5.17 -4.38
CA ALA A 98 3.89 5.73 -5.49
C ALA A 98 3.47 5.07 -6.80
N ALA A 99 3.49 5.83 -7.89
CA ALA A 99 3.16 5.36 -9.22
C ALA A 99 4.14 5.92 -10.26
N MET A 100 4.40 5.13 -11.28
CA MET A 100 5.14 5.57 -12.46
C MET A 100 4.28 6.50 -13.33
N THR A 101 4.91 7.32 -14.17
CA THR A 101 4.20 8.23 -15.10
C THR A 101 3.25 7.53 -16.07
N ASN A 102 3.47 6.23 -16.35
CA ASN A 102 2.58 5.40 -17.16
C ASN A 102 1.41 4.77 -16.37
N LEU A 103 1.16 5.24 -15.13
CA LEU A 103 0.13 4.74 -14.21
C LEU A 103 0.26 3.24 -13.89
N ASP A 104 1.51 2.80 -13.72
CA ASP A 104 1.86 1.46 -13.30
C ASP A 104 2.57 1.48 -11.94
N ASN A 105 2.55 0.33 -11.26
CA ASN A 105 3.17 0.15 -9.95
C ASN A 105 4.71 0.06 -10.11
N PRO A 106 5.52 0.89 -9.44
CA PRO A 106 6.98 0.84 -9.56
C PRO A 106 7.62 -0.44 -9.00
N GLY A 107 6.92 -1.21 -8.16
CA GLY A 107 7.38 -2.46 -7.54
C GLY A 107 8.45 -2.30 -6.44
N ALA A 108 9.36 -1.35 -6.60
CA ALA A 108 10.37 -0.97 -5.62
C ALA A 108 10.53 0.55 -5.56
N ILE A 109 10.79 1.06 -4.37
CA ILE A 109 10.98 2.48 -4.10
C ILE A 109 12.14 2.69 -3.13
N ASN A 110 12.65 3.90 -3.11
CA ASN A 110 13.51 4.40 -2.05
C ASN A 110 12.85 5.63 -1.42
N ILE A 111 12.76 5.65 -0.09
CA ILE A 111 12.42 6.85 0.66
C ILE A 111 13.74 7.49 1.05
N ILE A 112 14.01 8.67 0.50
CA ILE A 112 15.17 9.49 0.84
C ILE A 112 14.75 10.52 1.88
N LEU A 113 15.51 10.57 2.97
CA LEU A 113 15.46 11.64 3.96
C LEU A 113 16.56 12.63 3.56
N ASP A 114 16.15 13.70 2.88
CA ASP A 114 17.02 14.76 2.34
C ASP A 114 17.20 15.84 3.40
N GLY A 115 18.43 16.00 3.91
CA GLY A 115 18.72 16.83 5.08
C GLY A 115 20.15 17.36 5.10
N ALA A 116 20.71 17.53 6.30
CA ALA A 116 22.14 17.88 6.42
C ALA A 116 23.05 16.72 5.97
N GLU A 117 22.60 15.49 6.23
CA GLU A 117 23.12 14.25 5.69
C GLU A 117 21.93 13.46 5.16
N ASP A 118 22.09 12.80 4.02
CA ASP A 118 20.99 12.09 3.39
C ASP A 118 20.97 10.62 3.76
N PHE A 119 19.76 10.08 3.90
CA PHE A 119 19.56 8.67 4.23
C PHE A 119 18.54 8.05 3.31
N LYS A 120 18.75 6.77 3.00
CA LYS A 120 17.88 5.97 2.14
C LYS A 120 17.27 4.82 2.90
N ILE A 121 15.97 4.65 2.72
CA ILE A 121 15.18 3.51 3.16
C ILE A 121 14.66 2.82 1.90
N SER A 122 15.13 1.60 1.61
CA SER A 122 14.65 0.84 0.47
C SER A 122 13.41 0.02 0.85
N ALA A 123 12.34 0.14 0.07
CA ALA A 123 11.08 -0.53 0.33
C ALA A 123 10.45 -1.05 -0.98
N ASN A 124 9.45 -1.90 -0.84
CA ASN A 124 8.64 -2.37 -1.94
C ASN A 124 7.23 -1.79 -1.86
N THR A 125 6.66 -1.50 -3.02
CA THR A 125 5.21 -1.36 -3.15
C THR A 125 4.58 -2.75 -3.22
N GLY A 126 3.26 -2.81 -3.11
CA GLY A 126 2.51 -4.07 -3.06
C GLY A 126 1.33 -4.02 -2.09
N VAL A 127 1.24 -2.97 -1.26
CA VAL A 127 0.11 -2.76 -0.34
C VAL A 127 -1.11 -2.30 -1.14
N SER A 128 -2.27 -2.87 -0.80
CA SER A 128 -3.52 -2.59 -1.49
C SER A 128 -3.92 -1.11 -1.41
N ARG A 129 -4.31 -0.53 -2.55
CA ARG A 129 -4.69 0.87 -2.76
C ARG A 129 -5.77 1.00 -3.84
N ASP A 130 -6.93 0.41 -3.58
CA ASP A 130 -8.10 0.50 -4.46
C ASP A 130 -8.58 1.94 -4.64
N ASP A 131 -8.36 2.80 -3.64
CA ASP A 131 -8.60 4.24 -3.69
C ASP A 131 -7.76 4.92 -4.78
N VAL A 132 -6.46 4.60 -4.85
CA VAL A 132 -5.54 5.12 -5.87
C VAL A 132 -5.91 4.58 -7.25
N ALA A 133 -6.16 3.27 -7.34
CA ALA A 133 -6.61 2.65 -8.60
C ALA A 133 -7.88 3.31 -9.16
N THR A 134 -8.84 3.62 -8.27
CA THR A 134 -10.08 4.29 -8.63
C THR A 134 -9.83 5.74 -9.03
N ALA A 135 -9.06 6.50 -8.26
CA ALA A 135 -8.79 7.91 -8.51
C ALA A 135 -8.09 8.14 -9.87
N TYR A 136 -7.21 7.24 -10.26
CA TYR A 136 -6.46 7.32 -11.52
C TYR A 136 -7.03 6.44 -12.65
N ASN A 137 -8.15 5.74 -12.41
CA ASN A 137 -8.77 4.81 -13.34
C ASN A 137 -7.76 3.77 -13.92
N SER A 138 -6.90 3.21 -13.07
CA SER A 138 -5.88 2.24 -13.44
C SER A 138 -5.82 1.11 -12.41
N THR A 139 -6.26 -0.10 -12.79
CA THR A 139 -6.22 -1.28 -11.93
C THR A 139 -4.80 -1.70 -11.55
N LYS A 140 -3.80 -1.31 -12.35
CA LYS A 140 -2.38 -1.55 -12.05
C LYS A 140 -1.92 -0.87 -10.76
N LEU A 141 -2.60 0.21 -10.36
CA LEU A 141 -2.29 0.95 -9.13
C LEU A 141 -2.98 0.38 -7.88
N SER A 142 -3.75 -0.70 -8.00
CA SER A 142 -4.39 -1.37 -6.85
C SER A 142 -3.38 -1.89 -5.82
N THR A 143 -2.10 -1.99 -6.17
CA THR A 143 -1.01 -2.41 -5.28
C THR A 143 0.10 -1.35 -5.17
N ALA A 144 -0.19 -0.10 -5.53
CA ALA A 144 0.78 1.00 -5.52
C ALA A 144 1.20 1.45 -4.11
N GLY A 145 0.55 0.92 -3.06
CA GLY A 145 0.87 1.27 -1.68
C GLY A 145 2.17 0.66 -1.22
N PHE A 146 2.79 1.29 -0.23
CA PHE A 146 3.96 0.78 0.48
C PHE A 146 3.79 0.95 2.00
N LYS A 147 4.51 0.13 2.75
CA LYS A 147 4.71 0.26 4.19
C LYS A 147 6.15 -0.11 4.53
N ALA A 148 6.95 0.87 4.92
CA ALA A 148 8.35 0.70 5.28
C ALA A 148 8.50 0.73 6.81
N GLU A 149 8.72 -0.43 7.43
CA GLU A 149 8.86 -0.58 8.88
C GLU A 149 10.33 -0.70 9.29
N LEU A 150 10.88 0.37 9.87
CA LEU A 150 12.22 0.40 10.42
C LEU A 150 12.21 -0.04 11.88
N ALA A 151 13.12 -0.95 12.24
CA ALA A 151 13.38 -1.28 13.64
C ALA A 151 14.01 -0.11 14.42
N SER A 152 14.72 0.78 13.72
CA SER A 152 15.33 1.99 14.29
C SER A 152 15.55 3.02 13.19
N LEU A 153 15.10 4.25 13.41
CA LEU A 153 15.40 5.41 12.57
C LEU A 153 16.77 5.99 12.99
N ALA A 154 17.83 5.31 12.58
CA ALA A 154 19.21 5.64 12.93
C ALA A 154 19.76 6.83 12.11
N VAL A 155 19.15 8.00 12.27
CA VAL A 155 19.59 9.27 11.67
C VAL A 155 19.93 10.29 12.77
N PRO A 156 20.82 11.26 12.50
CA PRO A 156 21.02 12.40 13.39
C PRO A 156 19.72 13.16 13.66
N ALA A 157 19.65 13.86 14.79
CA ALA A 157 18.55 14.80 15.02
C ALA A 157 18.60 15.92 13.97
N GLY A 158 17.45 16.30 13.42
CA GLY A 158 17.38 17.28 12.35
C GLY A 158 16.08 17.25 11.57
N GLU A 159 15.95 18.17 10.63
CA GLU A 159 14.84 18.22 9.69
C GLU A 159 15.23 17.56 8.35
N TYR A 160 14.31 16.76 7.83
CA TYR A 160 14.48 16.03 6.59
C TYR A 160 13.28 16.28 5.67
N GLN A 161 13.52 16.69 4.44
CA GLN A 161 12.51 16.61 3.39
C GLN A 161 12.36 15.13 2.98
N VAL A 162 11.13 14.64 2.90
CA VAL A 162 10.89 13.30 2.37
C VAL A 162 10.84 13.36 0.85
N VAL A 163 11.58 12.46 0.21
CA VAL A 163 11.56 12.25 -1.24
C VAL A 163 11.35 10.77 -1.50
N ILE A 164 10.46 10.45 -2.44
CA ILE A 164 10.22 9.08 -2.90
C ILE A 164 10.86 8.94 -4.28
N GLU A 165 11.83 8.05 -4.40
CA GLU A 165 12.50 7.72 -5.66
C GLU A 165 12.04 6.34 -6.16
N HIS A 166 11.82 6.20 -7.46
CA HIS A 166 11.66 4.92 -8.13
C HIS A 166 12.30 4.93 -9.51
N LEU A 167 12.39 3.76 -10.15
CA LEU A 167 12.92 3.63 -11.50
C LEU A 167 11.79 3.66 -12.54
N GLU A 168 11.95 4.47 -13.57
CA GLU A 168 11.11 4.47 -14.78
C GLU A 168 12.00 4.24 -16.00
N ALA A 169 11.75 3.15 -16.74
CA ALA A 169 12.55 2.77 -17.91
C ALA A 169 14.08 2.75 -17.65
N GLY A 170 14.49 2.43 -16.42
CA GLY A 170 15.89 2.38 -16.00
C GLY A 170 16.49 3.69 -15.51
N ALA A 171 15.73 4.80 -15.51
CA ALA A 171 16.15 6.09 -14.96
C ALA A 171 15.48 6.36 -13.60
N SER A 172 16.17 7.03 -12.69
CA SER A 172 15.59 7.48 -11.43
C SER A 172 14.64 8.66 -11.66
N VAL A 173 13.45 8.55 -11.08
CA VAL A 173 12.42 9.57 -11.02
C VAL A 173 12.06 9.78 -9.55
N ILE A 174 11.87 11.03 -9.15
CA ILE A 174 11.55 11.40 -7.78
C ILE A 174 10.19 12.07 -7.68
N CYS A 175 9.57 11.92 -6.53
CA CYS A 175 8.36 12.60 -6.14
C CYS A 175 8.53 13.15 -4.71
N ARG A 176 8.15 14.42 -4.52
CA ARG A 176 8.30 15.12 -3.24
C ARG A 176 6.93 15.28 -2.58
N PRO A 177 6.51 14.36 -1.70
CA PRO A 177 5.34 14.63 -0.88
C PRO A 177 5.59 15.91 -0.07
N ASN A 178 4.56 16.72 0.13
CA ASN A 178 4.64 17.95 0.92
C ASN A 178 4.71 17.64 2.43
N LEU A 179 5.71 16.87 2.84
CA LEU A 179 5.97 16.45 4.21
C LEU A 179 7.46 16.54 4.54
N ARG A 180 7.74 17.09 5.72
CA ARG A 180 9.04 17.05 6.39
C ARG A 180 8.97 16.15 7.61
N VAL A 181 10.07 15.48 7.90
CA VAL A 181 10.27 14.69 9.11
C VAL A 181 11.26 15.42 10.00
N VAL A 182 10.91 15.61 11.27
CA VAL A 182 11.81 16.15 12.29
C VAL A 182 12.19 15.01 13.21
N ALA A 183 13.44 14.58 13.15
CA ALA A 183 14.01 13.60 14.06
C ALA A 183 14.56 14.33 15.29
N ASN A 184 14.04 13.99 16.48
CA ASN A 184 14.48 14.53 17.77
C ASN A 184 15.16 13.46 18.63
#